data_AF-A0A2H0PB12-F1
#
_entry.id   AF-A0A2H0PB12-F1
#
_cell.length_a   1.000
_cell.length_b   1.000
_cell.length_c   1.000
_cell.angle_alpha   90.00
_cell.angle_beta   90.00
_cell.angle_gamma   90.00
#
_symmetry.space_group_name_H-M   'P 1'
#
loop_
_entity.id
_entity.type
_entity.pdbx_description
1 polymer ?
#
loop_
_entity_poly.entity_id
_entity_poly.type
_entity_poly.pdbx_seq_one_letter_code
_entity_poly.pdbx_strand_id
1 'polypeptide(L)'
;MTPPASAVGHIELTHLSDPARPEHACGVIEVYLKDGRQFTLLAATPSWFKDELRRLGLKFYYGPAVLFLKKLDLAAARKAAKDMLAENEQLLVRYDTPRRTLPDILAAFLAAHP
;
A
#
# COMPACT_ATOMS: atom_id res chain seq x y z
N MET A 1 18.24 -3.01 -16.83
CA MET A 1 18.32 -1.53 -16.91
C MET A 1 17.66 -1.00 -15.66
N THR A 2 18.43 -0.53 -14.69
CA THR A 2 17.86 0.05 -13.45
C THR A 2 17.38 1.46 -13.77
N PRO A 3 16.07 1.75 -13.70
CA PRO A 3 15.62 3.12 -13.93
C PRO A 3 16.24 4.01 -12.84
N PRO A 4 16.71 5.21 -13.20
CA PRO A 4 17.32 6.10 -12.22
C PRO A 4 16.27 6.50 -11.18
N ALA A 5 16.68 6.58 -9.91
CA ALA A 5 15.86 7.10 -8.80
C ALA A 5 15.26 8.51 -9.05
N SER A 6 15.67 9.18 -10.14
CA SER A 6 15.13 10.44 -10.64
C SER A 6 13.76 10.33 -11.35
N ALA A 7 13.21 9.12 -11.50
CA ALA A 7 11.94 8.86 -12.19
C ALA A 7 10.68 9.21 -11.38
N VAL A 8 10.77 9.29 -10.04
CA VAL A 8 9.63 9.69 -9.20
C VAL A 8 9.32 11.17 -9.42
N GLY A 9 8.09 11.46 -9.81
CA GLY A 9 7.55 12.82 -9.86
C GLY A 9 6.95 13.22 -8.52
N HIS A 10 5.94 12.46 -8.07
CA HIS A 10 5.15 12.79 -6.89
C HIS A 10 4.67 11.53 -6.15
N ILE A 11 4.51 11.63 -4.84
CA ILE A 11 4.03 10.54 -4.00
C ILE A 11 3.03 11.11 -2.99
N GLU A 12 1.89 10.45 -2.88
CA GLU A 12 0.84 10.77 -1.92
C GLU A 12 0.55 9.58 -1.02
N LEU A 13 0.05 9.88 0.18
CA LEU A 13 -0.50 8.90 1.10
C LEU A 13 -1.95 9.30 1.35
N THR A 14 -2.88 8.51 0.83
CA THR A 14 -4.32 8.75 0.87
C THR A 14 -5.01 7.66 1.69
N HIS A 15 -6.28 7.90 2.07
CA HIS A 15 -7.11 6.94 2.82
C HIS A 15 -6.47 6.39 4.10
N LEU A 16 -5.66 7.20 4.78
CA LEU A 16 -5.01 6.83 6.02
C LEU A 16 -6.06 6.62 7.12
N SER A 17 -6.08 5.43 7.73
CA SER A 17 -7.10 5.05 8.72
C SER A 17 -7.00 5.84 10.02
N ASP A 18 -5.78 6.16 10.48
CA ASP A 18 -5.53 6.90 11.71
C ASP A 18 -4.20 7.65 11.64
N PRO A 19 -4.20 8.94 11.26
CA PRO A 19 -3.00 9.76 11.19
C PRO A 19 -2.30 9.98 12.54
N ALA A 20 -3.01 9.80 13.68
CA ALA A 20 -2.46 10.01 15.01
C ALA A 20 -1.65 8.81 15.51
N ARG A 21 -1.84 7.62 14.90
CA ARG A 21 -1.12 6.38 15.23
C ARG A 21 -0.53 5.73 13.97
N PRO A 22 0.48 6.35 13.36
CA PRO A 22 1.08 5.84 12.12
C PRO A 22 1.67 4.43 12.27
N GLU A 23 2.06 4.00 13.47
CA GLU A 23 2.50 2.64 13.80
C GLU A 23 1.37 1.57 13.80
N HIS A 24 0.12 2.01 13.71
CA HIS A 24 -1.07 1.16 13.69
C HIS A 24 -2.11 1.70 12.71
N ALA A 25 -1.77 1.70 11.42
CA ALA A 25 -2.64 2.25 10.38
C ALA A 25 -2.58 1.47 9.05
N CYS A 26 -3.60 1.65 8.22
CA CYS A 26 -3.60 1.31 6.80
C CYS A 26 -3.86 2.54 5.94
N GLY A 27 -3.57 2.43 4.64
CA GLY A 27 -3.79 3.50 3.68
C GLY A 27 -3.37 3.08 2.28
N VAL A 28 -3.33 4.07 1.40
CA VAL A 28 -3.02 3.89 -0.01
C VAL A 28 -1.86 4.81 -0.37
N ILE A 29 -0.82 4.25 -0.98
CA ILE A 29 0.31 5.02 -1.50
C ILE A 29 0.09 5.21 -2.99
N GLU A 30 0.01 6.45 -3.43
CA GLU A 30 -0.10 6.79 -4.84
C GLU A 30 1.26 7.28 -5.34
N VAL A 31 1.78 6.61 -6.37
CA VAL A 31 3.10 6.89 -6.95
C VAL A 31 2.91 7.41 -8.37
N TYR A 32 3.37 8.63 -8.60
CA TYR A 32 3.34 9.29 -9.90
C TYR A 32 4.76 9.40 -10.43
N LEU A 33 5.03 8.78 -11.57
CA LEU A 33 6.31 8.87 -12.26
C LEU A 33 6.31 10.06 -13.23
N LYS A 34 7.51 10.59 -13.52
CA LYS A 34 7.68 11.75 -14.43
C LYS A 34 7.29 11.46 -15.88
N ASP A 35 7.23 10.19 -16.26
CA ASP A 35 6.80 9.75 -17.59
C ASP A 35 5.28 9.56 -17.71
N GLY A 36 4.53 9.92 -16.67
CA GLY A 36 3.07 9.88 -16.66
C GLY A 36 2.47 8.58 -16.12
N ARG A 37 3.27 7.56 -15.83
CA ARG A 37 2.77 6.32 -15.19
C ARG A 37 2.34 6.59 -13.75
N GLN A 38 1.26 5.92 -13.34
CA GLN A 38 0.67 6.03 -12.01
C GLN A 38 0.46 4.63 -11.43
N PHE A 39 0.75 4.47 -10.15
CA PHE A 39 0.58 3.21 -9.42
C PHE A 39 -0.09 3.47 -8.07
N THR A 40 -0.89 2.53 -7.61
CA THR A 40 -1.61 2.60 -6.34
C THR A 40 -1.32 1.36 -5.51
N LEU A 41 -0.68 1.55 -4.36
CA LEU A 41 -0.23 0.46 -3.50
C LEU A 41 -1.05 0.44 -2.21
N LEU A 42 -1.64 -0.70 -1.88
CA LEU A 42 -2.20 -0.91 -0.54
C LEU A 42 -1.06 -0.98 0.47
N ALA A 43 -1.16 -0.22 1.56
CA ALA A 43 -0.17 -0.23 2.60
C ALA A 43 -0.81 -0.38 3.98
N ALA A 44 -0.13 -1.12 4.86
CA ALA A 44 -0.57 -1.28 6.23
C ALA A 44 0.62 -1.50 7.16
N THR A 45 0.44 -1.21 8.45
CA THR A 45 1.34 -1.75 9.46
C THR A 45 0.94 -3.19 9.81
N PRO A 46 1.90 -4.07 10.14
CA PRO A 46 1.59 -5.45 10.50
C PRO A 46 0.64 -5.57 11.70
N SER A 47 0.71 -4.63 12.65
CA SER A 47 -0.16 -4.58 13.82
C SER A 47 -1.61 -4.32 13.42
N TRP A 48 -1.85 -3.31 12.58
CA TRP A 48 -3.18 -2.98 12.08
C TRP A 48 -3.78 -4.15 11.30
N PHE A 49 -3.02 -4.72 10.36
CA PHE A 49 -3.52 -5.79 9.49
C PHE A 49 -3.89 -7.05 10.28
N LYS A 50 -3.08 -7.41 11.29
CA LYS A 50 -3.34 -8.56 12.16
C LYS A 50 -4.61 -8.38 12.99
N ASP A 51 -4.80 -7.20 13.58
CA ASP A 51 -5.98 -6.92 14.38
C ASP A 51 -7.25 -6.84 13.53
N GLU A 52 -7.15 -6.35 12.30
CA GLU A 52 -8.27 -6.33 11.35
C GLU A 52 -8.66 -7.75 10.89
N LEU A 53 -7.70 -8.61 10.56
CA LEU A 53 -8.00 -10.02 10.28
C LEU A 53 -8.69 -10.72 11.47
N ARG A 54 -8.22 -10.46 12.70
CA ARG A 54 -8.85 -10.99 13.91
C ARG A 54 -10.28 -10.47 14.07
N ARG A 55 -10.50 -9.17 13.90
CA ARG A 55 -11.82 -8.53 14.00
C ARG A 55 -12.82 -9.14 13.01
N LEU A 56 -12.35 -9.49 11.81
CA LEU A 56 -13.16 -10.09 10.75
C LEU A 56 -13.26 -11.63 10.85
N GLY A 57 -12.58 -12.27 11.79
CA GLY A 57 -12.55 -13.75 11.89
C GLY A 57 -11.79 -14.43 10.75
N LEU A 58 -10.97 -13.70 9.99
CA LEU A 58 -10.23 -14.20 8.84
C LEU A 58 -8.91 -14.82 9.27
N LYS A 59 -8.64 -16.06 8.83
CA LYS A 59 -7.34 -16.73 9.02
C LYS A 59 -6.33 -16.39 7.94
N PHE A 60 -6.82 -16.11 6.72
CA PHE A 60 -6.00 -15.85 5.54
C PHE A 60 -6.65 -14.74 4.71
N TYR A 61 -5.84 -14.08 3.89
CA TYR A 61 -6.27 -13.09 2.92
C TYR A 61 -5.68 -13.44 1.55
N TYR A 62 -6.55 -13.57 0.54
CA TYR A 62 -6.21 -13.93 -0.84
C TYR A 62 -6.61 -12.81 -1.80
N GLY A 63 -6.08 -11.61 -1.57
CA GLY A 63 -6.35 -10.43 -2.39
C GLY A 63 -5.09 -9.74 -2.92
N PRO A 64 -5.20 -8.49 -3.39
CA PRO A 64 -4.06 -7.71 -3.85
C PRO A 64 -2.95 -7.59 -2.81
N ALA A 65 -1.71 -7.49 -3.28
CA ALA A 65 -0.53 -7.40 -2.41
C ALA A 65 -0.60 -6.17 -1.49
N VAL A 66 -0.20 -6.36 -0.23
CA VAL A 66 -0.14 -5.30 0.79
C VAL A 66 1.31 -4.99 1.10
N LEU A 67 1.71 -3.73 0.94
CA LEU A 67 3.02 -3.23 1.34
C LEU A 67 3.05 -2.99 2.85
N PHE A 68 3.80 -3.82 3.57
CA PHE A 68 3.95 -3.67 5.00
C PHE A 68 5.02 -2.64 5.37
N LEU A 69 4.62 -1.64 6.15
CA LEU A 69 5.52 -0.61 6.67
C LEU A 69 5.51 -0.62 8.20
N LYS A 70 6.64 -0.28 8.84
CA LYS A 70 6.70 -0.18 10.32
C LYS A 70 5.81 0.95 10.86
N LYS A 71 5.70 2.02 10.07
CA LYS A 71 4.85 3.18 10.31
C LYS A 71 4.33 3.69 8.97
N LEU A 72 3.11 4.19 8.97
CA LEU A 72 2.44 4.69 7.79
C LEU A 72 2.31 6.22 7.86
N ASP A 73 3.36 6.89 7.39
CA ASP A 73 3.42 8.32 7.18
C ASP A 73 3.96 8.64 5.79
N LEU A 74 3.81 9.89 5.34
CA LEU A 74 4.24 10.29 4.00
C LEU A 74 5.74 10.11 3.77
N ALA A 75 6.57 10.23 4.81
CA ALA A 75 8.01 10.05 4.70
C ALA A 75 8.38 8.58 4.44
N ALA A 76 7.74 7.66 5.15
CA ALA A 76 7.87 6.22 4.96
C ALA A 76 7.36 5.80 3.58
N ALA A 77 6.20 6.32 3.15
CA ALA A 77 5.66 6.07 1.81
C ALA A 77 6.61 6.52 0.71
N ARG A 78 7.16 7.74 0.84
CA ARG A 78 8.16 8.29 -0.10
C ARG A 78 9.41 7.44 -0.17
N LYS A 79 9.91 7.00 0.98
CA LYS A 79 11.09 6.13 1.03
C LYS A 79 10.81 4.78 0.37
N ALA A 80 9.71 4.13 0.72
CA ALA A 80 9.36 2.82 0.22
C ALA A 80 9.22 2.78 -1.31
N ALA A 81 8.49 3.73 -1.91
CA ALA A 81 8.34 3.78 -3.36
C ALA A 81 9.68 4.06 -4.08
N LYS A 82 10.54 4.91 -3.50
CA LYS A 82 11.89 5.15 -4.04
C LYS A 82 12.77 3.90 -3.97
N ASP A 83 12.74 3.20 -2.83
CA ASP A 83 13.49 1.96 -2.65
C ASP A 83 13.00 0.88 -3.63
N MET A 84 11.68 0.74 -3.84
CA MET A 84 11.11 -0.19 -4.83
C MET A 84 11.59 0.11 -6.24
N LEU A 85 11.58 1.37 -6.66
CA LEU A 85 12.08 1.78 -7.98
C LEU A 85 13.58 1.55 -8.15
N ALA A 86 14.36 1.85 -7.13
CA ALA A 86 15.81 1.67 -7.14
C ALA A 86 16.21 0.19 -7.23
N GLU A 87 15.46 -0.68 -6.55
CA GLU A 87 15.65 -2.13 -6.60
C GLU A 87 15.19 -2.68 -7.96
N ASN A 88 13.92 -2.50 -8.30
CA ASN A 88 13.32 -2.94 -9.55
C ASN A 88 11.95 -2.30 -9.75
N GLU A 89 11.80 -1.47 -10.78
CA GLU A 89 10.52 -0.82 -11.12
C GLU A 89 9.33 -1.77 -11.29
N GLN A 90 9.55 -3.03 -11.67
CA GLN A 90 8.50 -4.05 -11.74
C GLN A 90 7.82 -4.30 -10.39
N LEU A 91 8.43 -3.92 -9.27
CA LEU A 91 7.81 -3.96 -7.96
C LEU A 91 6.59 -3.04 -7.87
N LEU A 92 6.60 -1.87 -8.52
CA LEU A 92 5.41 -1.00 -8.54
C LEU A 92 4.24 -1.66 -9.27
N VAL A 93 4.52 -2.35 -10.39
CA VAL A 93 3.51 -3.07 -11.16
C VAL A 93 2.90 -4.22 -10.36
N ARG A 94 3.73 -4.98 -9.63
CA ARG A 94 3.28 -6.14 -8.83
C ARG A 94 2.41 -5.75 -7.64
N TYR A 95 2.63 -4.57 -7.09
CA TYR A 95 1.86 -4.02 -5.98
C TYR A 95 0.75 -3.08 -6.45
N ASP A 96 0.60 -2.87 -7.76
CA ASP A 96 -0.44 -2.01 -8.28
C ASP A 96 -1.81 -2.64 -8.06
N THR A 97 -2.73 -1.82 -7.58
CA THR A 97 -4.09 -2.22 -7.22
C THR A 97 -5.06 -1.17 -7.74
N PRO A 98 -6.30 -1.54 -8.12
CA PRO A 98 -7.32 -0.53 -8.40
C PRO A 98 -7.47 0.43 -7.20
N ARG A 99 -7.65 1.73 -7.44
CA ARG A 99 -7.91 2.74 -6.39
C ARG A 99 -9.16 2.41 -5.57
N ARG A 100 -9.01 1.51 -4.61
CA ARG A 100 -9.99 1.08 -3.61
C ARG A 100 -9.25 0.96 -2.28
N THR A 101 -9.94 1.27 -1.19
CA THR A 101 -9.31 1.18 0.12
C THR A 101 -9.19 -0.27 0.56
N LEU A 102 -8.20 -0.58 1.42
CA LEU A 102 -8.05 -1.92 1.97
C LEU A 102 -9.32 -2.38 2.73
N PRO A 103 -10.00 -1.54 3.53
CA PRO A 103 -11.31 -1.89 4.08
C PRO A 103 -12.35 -2.30 3.03
N ASP A 104 -12.48 -1.57 1.92
CA ASP A 104 -13.43 -1.91 0.86
C ASP A 104 -13.09 -3.25 0.19
N ILE A 105 -11.80 -3.51 -0.01
CA ILE A 105 -11.30 -4.77 -0.59
C ILE A 105 -11.57 -5.93 0.36
N LEU A 106 -11.34 -5.77 1.66
CA LEU A 106 -11.62 -6.79 2.67
C LEU A 106 -13.11 -7.06 2.82
N ALA A 107 -13.95 -6.01 2.79
CA ALA A 107 -15.39 -6.16 2.81
C ALA A 107 -15.91 -6.93 1.59
N ALA A 108 -15.39 -6.62 0.40
CA ALA A 108 -15.74 -7.35 -0.83
C ALA A 108 -15.27 -8.82 -0.80
N PHE A 109 -14.08 -9.08 -0.25
CA PHE A 109 -13.55 -10.44 -0.09
C PHE A 109 -14.43 -11.27 0.86
N LEU A 110 -14.81 -10.73 2.02
CA LEU A 110 -15.69 -11.41 2.97
C LEU A 110 -17.07 -11.71 2.35
N ALA A 111 -17.63 -10.76 1.58
CA ALA A 111 -18.89 -10.96 0.89
C ALA A 111 -18.83 -12.09 -0.16
N ALA A 112 -17.66 -12.32 -0.77
CA ALA A 112 -17.46 -13.37 -1.76
C ALA A 112 -17.08 -14.74 -1.15
N HIS A 113 -16.64 -14.77 0.10
CA HIS A 113 -16.12 -15.96 0.78
C HIS A 113 -16.64 -16.05 2.24
N PRO A 114 -17.92 -16.44 2.42
CA PRO A 114 -18.53 -16.61 3.74
C PRO A 114 -17.96 -17.79 4.54
#